data_AF-A0A0F7PUU6-F1
#
_entry.id   AF-A0A0F7PUU6-F1
#
_cell.length_a   1.000
_cell.length_b   1.000
_cell.length_c   1.000
_cell.angle_alpha   90.00
_cell.angle_beta   90.00
_cell.angle_gamma   90.00
#
_symmetry.space_group_name_H-M   'P 1'
#
loop_
_entity.id
_entity.type
_entity.pdbx_description
1 polymer ?
#
loop_
_entity_poly.entity_id
_entity_poly.type
_entity_poly.pdbx_seq_one_letter_code
_entity_poly.pdbx_strand_id
1 'polypeptide(L)' 'MDNKVTAIDRLAELMKEYDFPLNPLVDTMNRISSWQGNTNDDPYLWQQVRYFEELIKQGYVTKRK' A
#
# COMPACT_ATOMS: atom_id res chain seq x y z
N MET A 1 -12.66 11.16 -18.23
CA MET A 1 -12.04 9.93 -17.70
C MET A 1 -11.95 10.13 -16.21
N ASP A 2 -12.81 9.44 -15.45
CA ASP A 2 -12.68 9.44 -14.00
C ASP A 2 -11.31 8.86 -13.65
N ASN A 3 -10.42 9.69 -13.10
CA ASN A 3 -9.14 9.25 -12.55
C ASN A 3 -9.45 8.45 -11.27
N LYS A 4 -9.90 7.20 -11.45
CA LYS A 4 -10.11 6.28 -10.32
C LYS A 4 -8.74 5.90 -9.78
N VAL A 5 -8.46 6.32 -8.54
CA VAL A 5 -7.26 5.89 -7.81
C VAL A 5 -7.35 4.38 -7.59
N THR A 6 -6.37 3.64 -8.08
CA THR A 6 -6.29 2.19 -7.87
C THR A 6 -5.59 1.86 -6.55
N ALA A 7 -5.67 0.60 -6.11
CA ALA A 7 -4.98 0.16 -4.89
C ALA A 7 -3.46 0.30 -5.01
N ILE A 8 -2.89 0.01 -6.20
CA ILE A 8 -1.46 0.19 -6.46
C ILE A 8 -1.06 1.66 -6.41
N ASP A 9 -1.86 2.56 -7.01
CA ASP A 9 -1.59 4.00 -6.95
C ASP A 9 -1.57 4.50 -5.51
N ARG A 10 -2.55 4.09 -4.70
CA ARG A 10 -2.64 4.47 -3.30
C ARG A 10 -1.47 3.94 -2.47
N LEU A 11 -1.06 2.69 -2.69
CA LEU A 11 0.14 2.13 -2.04
C LEU A 11 1.40 2.94 -2.39
N ALA A 12 1.57 3.28 -3.66
CA ALA A 12 2.71 4.06 -4.11
C ALA A 12 2.74 5.46 -3.50
N GLU A 13 1.58 6.12 -3.35
CA GLU A 13 1.45 7.39 -2.62
C GLU A 13 1.87 7.25 -1.16
N LEU A 14 1.34 6.25 -0.45
CA LEU A 14 1.66 6.03 0.96
C LEU A 14 3.16 5.80 1.15
N MET A 15 3.78 4.96 0.32
CA MET A 15 5.22 4.67 0.38
C MET A 15 6.10 5.89 0.07
N LYS A 16 5.60 6.87 -0.69
CA LYS A 16 6.28 8.14 -0.93
C LYS A 16 6.10 9.11 0.23
N GLU A 17 4.93 9.12 0.87
CA GLU A 17 4.60 10.07 1.93
C GLU A 17 5.13 9.65 3.31
N TYR A 18 5.28 8.35 3.57
CA TYR A 18 5.66 7.82 4.88
C TYR A 18 6.90 6.91 4.83
N ASP A 19 7.63 6.89 5.93
CA ASP A 19 8.73 5.96 6.18
C ASP A 19 8.19 4.72 6.90
N PHE A 20 7.87 3.70 6.12
CA PHE A 20 7.45 2.40 6.64
C PHE A 20 8.65 1.57 7.10
N PRO A 21 8.53 0.77 8.17
CA PRO A 21 9.53 -0.22 8.53
C PRO A 21 9.74 -1.23 7.39
N LEU A 22 10.95 -1.80 7.32
CA LEU A 22 11.34 -2.70 6.23
C LEU A 22 10.44 -3.94 6.14
N ASN A 23 10.03 -4.52 7.28
CA ASN A 23 9.23 -5.74 7.32
C ASN A 23 7.86 -5.56 6.60
N PRO A 24 7.01 -4.57 6.98
CA PRO A 24 5.78 -4.25 6.24
C PRO A 24 5.97 -4.06 4.73
N LEU A 25 7.07 -3.40 4.32
CA LEU A 25 7.38 -3.18 2.91
C LEU A 25 7.65 -4.49 2.19
N VAL A 26 8.57 -5.31 2.71
CA VAL A 26 8.94 -6.61 2.12
C VAL A 26 7.73 -7.55 2.06
N ASP A 27 6.96 -7.65 3.15
CA ASP A 27 5.78 -8.50 3.20
C ASP A 27 4.73 -8.11 2.15
N THR A 28 4.50 -6.80 2.00
CA THR A 28 3.53 -6.28 1.03
C THR A 28 4.01 -6.47 -0.40
N MET A 29 5.30 -6.19 -0.68
CA MET A 29 5.88 -6.43 -2.00
C MET A 29 5.78 -7.91 -2.38
N ASN A 30 6.12 -8.84 -1.47
CA ASN A 30 5.99 -10.27 -1.73
C ASN A 30 4.56 -10.69 -2.06
N ARG A 31 3.57 -10.18 -1.31
CA ARG A 31 2.15 -10.44 -1.55
C ARG A 31 1.70 -9.93 -2.91
N ILE A 32 2.13 -8.72 -3.30
CA ILE A 32 1.81 -8.13 -4.61
C ILE A 32 2.50 -8.92 -5.73
N SER A 33 3.77 -9.29 -5.57
CA SER A 33 4.52 -10.05 -6.58
C SER A 33 3.97 -11.46 -6.80
N SER A 34 3.43 -12.10 -5.76
CA SER A 34 2.79 -13.41 -5.85
C SER A 34 1.33 -13.37 -6.35
N TRP A 35 0.72 -12.19 -6.41
CA TRP A 35 -0.70 -12.04 -6.72
C TRP A 35 -0.95 -12.20 -8.23
N GLN A 36 -1.99 -12.96 -8.58
CA GLN A 36 -2.32 -13.39 -9.95
C GLN A 36 -3.64 -12.77 -10.45
N GLY A 37 -4.04 -11.62 -9.90
CA GLY A 37 -5.26 -10.94 -10.35
C GLY A 37 -5.04 -10.06 -11.59
N ASN A 38 -6.14 -9.55 -12.14
CA ASN A 38 -6.16 -8.94 -13.48
C ASN A 38 -6.33 -7.41 -13.46
N THR A 39 -6.41 -6.77 -12.29
CA THR A 39 -6.64 -5.33 -12.16
C THR A 39 -5.92 -4.71 -10.98
N ASN A 40 -5.30 -3.55 -11.17
CA ASN A 40 -4.64 -2.80 -10.09
C ASN A 40 -5.62 -2.29 -9.01
N ASP A 41 -6.93 -2.42 -9.26
CA ASP A 41 -8.03 -2.06 -8.35
C ASP A 41 -8.69 -3.32 -7.74
N ASP A 42 -7.88 -4.30 -7.35
CA ASP A 42 -8.35 -5.57 -6.80
C ASP A 42 -8.62 -5.49 -5.29
N PRO A 43 -9.71 -6.10 -4.77
CA PRO A 43 -9.99 -6.14 -3.33
C PRO A 43 -8.86 -6.68 -2.46
N TYR A 44 -8.05 -7.62 -2.96
CA TYR A 44 -6.87 -8.16 -2.29
C TYR A 44 -5.76 -7.12 -2.16
N LEU A 45 -5.52 -6.32 -3.20
CA LEU A 45 -4.54 -5.23 -3.16
C LEU A 45 -5.00 -4.13 -2.18
N TRP A 46 -6.31 -3.84 -2.14
CA TRP A 46 -6.89 -2.93 -1.15
C TRP A 46 -6.72 -3.40 0.30
N GLN A 47 -6.53 -4.71 0.56
CA GLN A 47 -6.16 -5.17 1.90
C GLN A 47 -4.76 -4.68 2.30
N GLN A 48 -3.83 -4.61 1.35
CA GLN A 48 -2.48 -4.12 1.62
C GLN A 48 -2.47 -2.61 1.86
N VAL A 49 -3.29 -1.86 1.11
CA VAL A 49 -3.53 -0.42 1.38
C VAL A 49 -4.01 -0.21 2.81
N ARG A 50 -5.07 -0.92 3.22
CA ARG A 50 -5.64 -0.79 4.58
C ARG A 50 -4.64 -1.15 5.66
N TYR A 51 -3.78 -2.14 5.42
CA TYR A 51 -2.70 -2.49 6.34
C TYR A 51 -1.74 -1.30 6.54
N PHE A 52 -1.34 -0.62 5.47
CA PHE A 52 -0.45 0.54 5.55
C PHE A 52 -1.13 1.74 6.23
N GLU A 53 -2.40 1.99 5.92
CA GLU A 53 -3.19 3.05 6.56
C GLU A 53 -3.36 2.79 8.07
N GLU A 54 -3.50 1.54 8.49
CA GLU A 54 -3.58 1.19 9.90
C GLU A 54 -2.24 1.38 10.62
N LEU A 55 -1.09 1.07 9.97
CA LEU A 55 0.23 1.39 10.53
C LEU A 55 0.42 2.90 10.74
N ILE A 56 -0.07 3.72 9.82
CA ILE A 56 -0.09 5.19 9.95
C ILE A 56 -0.96 5.60 11.12
N LYS A 57 -2.19 5.11 11.18
CA LYS A 57 -3.16 5.45 12.24
C LYS A 57 -2.65 5.07 13.63
N GLN A 58 -1.93 3.97 13.75
CA GLN A 58 -1.34 3.49 15.00
C GLN A 58 -0.02 4.18 15.35
N GLY A 59 0.49 5.08 14.50
CA GLY A 59 1.71 5.86 14.76
C GLY A 59 3.01 5.05 14.62
N TYR A 60 2.98 3.90 13.92
CA TYR A 60 4.17 3.07 13.69
C TYR A 60 5.10 3.62 12.61
N VAL A 61 4.68 4.66 11.89
CA VAL A 61 5.44 5.25 10.79
C VAL A 61 5.53 6.76 10.93
N THR A 62 6.57 7.34 10.36
CA THR A 62 6.78 8.79 10.32
C THR A 62 6.48 9.33 8.93
N LYS A 63 5.85 10.51 8.85
CA LYS A 63 5.68 11.21 7.58
C LYS A 63 7.03 11.75 7.10
N ARG A 64 7.37 11.52 5.83
CA ARG A 64 8.59 12.05 5.19
C ARG A 64 8.50 13.57 5.12
N LYS A 65 9.62 14.24 5.36
CA LYS A 65 9.75 15.70 5.27
C LYS A 65 10.00 16.17 3.85
#